data_AF-F7ZJ24-F1
#
_entry.id   AF-F7ZJ24-F1
#
_cell.length_a   1.000
_cell.length_b   1.000
_cell.length_c   1.000
_cell.angle_alpha   90.00
_cell.angle_beta   90.00
_cell.angle_gamma   90.00
#
_symmetry.space_group_name_H-M   'P 1'
#
loop_
_entity.id
_entity.type
_entity.pdbx_description
1 polymer ?
#
loop_
_entity_poly.entity_id
_entity_poly.type
_entity_poly.pdbx_seq_one_letter_code
_entity_poly.pdbx_strand_id
1 'polypeptide(L)' 'MRMSDDRPWPVWKLALLMYPFAAGAVAINLFMLSLMAPVVGLDTLNPLTALKLSVVLGVPAAWAAGRWARHLMDEADEGT' A
#
# COMPACT_ATOMS: atom_id res chain seq x y z
N MET A 1 8.43 -3.73 -37.98
CA MET A 1 8.29 -4.77 -36.95
C MET A 1 8.81 -4.19 -35.64
N ARG A 2 7.93 -3.63 -34.81
CA ARG A 2 8.32 -3.02 -33.51
C ARG A 2 8.24 -4.14 -32.48
N MET A 3 9.40 -4.66 -32.07
CA MET A 3 9.54 -5.66 -31.03
C MET A 3 9.55 -4.92 -29.68
N SER A 4 8.40 -4.35 -29.28
CA SER A 4 8.21 -3.91 -27.89
C SER A 4 7.94 -5.17 -27.07
N ASP A 5 9.00 -5.69 -26.45
CA ASP A 5 8.94 -6.73 -25.41
C ASP A 5 8.34 -6.13 -24.11
N ASP A 6 7.22 -5.40 -24.23
CA ASP A 6 6.53 -4.72 -23.13
C ASP A 6 5.79 -5.77 -22.32
N ARG A 7 6.57 -6.53 -21.54
CA ARG A 7 5.99 -7.45 -20.55
C ARG A 7 5.24 -6.62 -19.53
N PRO A 8 3.92 -6.84 -19.34
CA PRO A 8 3.14 -6.10 -18.37
C PRO A 8 3.78 -6.25 -16.99
N TRP A 9 3.90 -5.14 -16.27
CA TRP A 9 4.55 -5.12 -14.97
C TRP A 9 3.83 -6.08 -14.01
N PRO A 10 4.52 -7.06 -13.42
CA PRO A 10 3.91 -7.97 -12.46
C PRO A 10 3.59 -7.25 -11.15
N VAL A 11 2.55 -7.72 -10.46
CA VAL A 11 2.03 -7.13 -9.21
C VAL A 11 3.13 -6.91 -8.16
N TRP A 12 4.11 -7.81 -8.04
CA TRP A 12 5.18 -7.67 -7.06
C TRP A 12 6.08 -6.46 -7.31
N LYS A 13 6.32 -6.07 -8.58
CA LYS A 13 7.09 -4.85 -8.91
C LYS A 13 6.28 -3.60 -8.57
N LEU A 14 4.98 -3.60 -8.88
CA LEU A 14 4.07 -2.51 -8.55
C LEU A 14 3.93 -2.36 -7.02
N ALA A 15 3.79 -3.47 -6.29
CA ALA A 15 3.74 -3.49 -4.84
C ALA A 15 5.05 -2.96 -4.23
N LEU A 16 6.21 -3.38 -4.74
CA LEU A 16 7.50 -2.86 -4.27
C LEU A 16 7.63 -1.34 -4.49
N LEU A 17 7.19 -0.84 -5.65
CA LEU A 17 7.17 0.59 -5.96
C LEU A 17 6.22 1.36 -5.03
N MET A 18 5.05 0.78 -4.73
CA MET A 18 4.03 1.36 -3.85
C MET A 18 4.38 1.26 -2.37
N TYR A 19 5.28 0.35 -1.97
CA TYR A 19 5.56 0.04 -0.57
C TYR A 19 5.89 1.26 0.32
N PRO A 20 6.80 2.18 -0.03
CA PRO A 20 7.10 3.33 0.84
C PRO A 20 5.87 4.21 1.07
N PHE A 21 5.01 4.38 0.06
CA PHE A 21 3.78 5.14 0.17
C PHE A 21 2.73 4.41 1.00
N ALA A 22 2.55 3.11 0.75
CA ALA A 22 1.60 2.27 1.48
C ALA A 22 1.99 2.16 2.97
N ALA A 23 3.27 1.92 3.28
CA ALA A 23 3.77 1.87 4.64
C ALA A 23 3.63 3.23 5.36
N GLY A 24 3.85 4.34 4.66
CA GLY A 24 3.61 5.69 5.19
C GLY A 24 2.13 5.94 5.49
N ALA A 25 1.24 5.61 4.56
CA ALA A 25 -0.20 5.72 4.73
C ALA A 25 -0.69 4.87 5.91
N VAL A 26 -0.20 3.63 6.02
CA VAL A 26 -0.52 2.74 7.14
C VAL A 26 -0.02 3.32 8.47
N ALA A 27 1.19 3.89 8.53
CA ALA A 27 1.71 4.49 9.75
C ALA A 27 0.81 5.63 10.26
N ILE A 28 0.46 6.55 9.36
CA ILE A 28 -0.38 7.71 9.67
C ILE A 28 -1.77 7.26 10.10
N ASN A 29 -2.40 6.39 9.31
CA ASN A 29 -3.77 5.93 9.58
C ASN A 29 -3.85 5.11 10.86
N LEU A 30 -2.86 4.27 11.15
CA LEU A 30 -2.80 3.47 12.38
C LEU A 30 -2.60 4.36 13.61
N PHE A 31 -1.74 5.37 13.52
CA PHE A 31 -1.57 6.34 14.58
C PHE A 31 -2.85 7.14 14.82
N MET A 32 -3.46 7.68 13.76
CA MET A 32 -4.72 8.43 13.84
C MET A 32 -5.86 7.57 14.41
N LEU A 33 -5.97 6.30 13.98
CA LEU A 33 -6.93 5.36 14.55
C LEU A 33 -6.70 5.16 16.06
N SER A 34 -5.43 5.07 16.48
CA SER A 34 -5.11 4.95 17.90
C SER A 34 -5.47 6.17 18.73
N LEU A 35 -5.55 7.37 18.13
CA LEU A 35 -6.02 8.56 18.84
C LEU A 35 -7.50 8.46 19.23
N MET A 36 -8.27 7.59 18.58
CA MET A 36 -9.66 7.30 18.93
C MET A 36 -9.79 6.21 20.00
N ALA A 37 -8.73 5.44 20.26
CA ALA A 37 -8.73 4.33 21.23
C ALA A 37 -9.20 4.73 22.65
N PRO A 38 -8.90 5.95 23.17
CA PRO A 38 -9.40 6.39 24.47
C PRO A 38 -10.93 6.44 24.60
N VAL A 39 -11.67 6.57 23.48
CA VAL A 39 -13.15 6.56 23.49
C VAL A 39 -13.70 5.24 24.01
N VAL A 40 -12.95 4.14 23.87
CA VAL A 40 -13.31 2.80 24.37
C VAL A 40 -12.44 2.35 25.54
N GLY A 41 -11.73 3.28 26.21
CA GLY A 41 -10.90 3.01 27.38
C GLY A 41 -9.54 2.37 27.10
N LEU A 42 -9.05 2.44 25.86
CA LEU A 42 -7.72 1.95 25.45
C LEU A 42 -6.71 3.09 25.35
N ASP A 43 -5.43 2.78 25.50
CA ASP A 43 -4.34 3.75 25.34
C ASP A 43 -4.04 4.08 23.88
N THR A 44 -3.47 5.26 23.64
CA THR A 44 -2.99 5.68 22.32
C THR A 44 -1.66 5.01 21.98
N LEU A 45 -1.39 4.77 20.68
CA LEU A 45 -0.11 4.22 20.25
C LEU A 45 0.96 5.31 20.23
N ASN A 46 2.18 4.97 20.66
CA ASN A 46 3.36 5.81 20.40
C ASN A 46 3.62 5.88 18.87
N PRO A 47 3.98 7.06 18.31
CA PRO A 47 4.34 7.21 16.89
C PRO A 47 5.37 6.19 16.36
N LEU A 48 6.39 5.85 17.17
CA LEU A 48 7.39 4.87 16.80
C LEU A 48 6.82 3.44 16.73
N THR A 49 5.82 3.13 17.57
CA THR A 49 5.12 1.85 17.53
C THR A 49 4.27 1.75 16.27
N ALA A 50 3.54 2.82 15.92
CA ALA A 50 2.77 2.86 14.67
C ALA A 50 3.67 2.70 13.44
N LEU A 51 4.83 3.35 13.42
CA LEU A 51 5.82 3.20 12.36
C LEU A 51 6.38 1.77 12.25
N LYS A 52 6.70 1.12 13.38
CA LYS A 52 7.16 -0.28 13.37
C LYS A 52 6.09 -1.23 12.83
N LEU A 53 4.85 -1.06 13.27
CA LEU A 53 3.72 -1.85 12.78
C LEU A 53 3.48 -1.63 11.29
N SER A 54 3.68 -0.41 10.79
CA SER A 54 3.48 -0.10 9.37
C SER A 54 4.50 -0.76 8.43
N VAL A 55 5.69 -1.15 8.92
CA VAL A 55 6.64 -1.93 8.12
C VAL A 55 6.02 -3.28 7.73
N VAL A 56 5.40 -3.97 8.68
CA VAL A 56 4.78 -5.27 8.44
C VAL A 56 3.43 -5.11 7.72
N LEU A 57 2.57 -4.23 8.24
CA LEU A 57 1.24 -3.98 7.68
C LEU A 57 1.27 -3.26 6.32
N GLY A 58 2.37 -2.58 6.00
CA GLY A 58 2.61 -1.97 4.70
C GLY A 58 2.77 -2.99 3.59
N VAL A 59 3.21 -4.22 3.87
CA VAL A 59 3.35 -5.28 2.86
C VAL A 59 2.01 -5.69 2.25
N PRO A 60 0.97 -6.11 3.03
CA PRO A 60 -0.33 -6.42 2.47
C PRO A 60 -1.01 -5.18 1.85
N ALA A 61 -0.81 -3.99 2.42
CA ALA A 61 -1.34 -2.74 1.84
C ALA A 61 -0.71 -2.44 0.46
N ALA A 62 0.62 -2.59 0.33
CA ALA A 62 1.34 -2.40 -0.92
C ALA A 62 0.94 -3.44 -1.96
N TRP A 63 0.71 -4.68 -1.56
CA TRP A 63 0.22 -5.73 -2.46
C TRP A 63 -1.17 -5.40 -3.00
N ALA A 64 -2.10 -4.97 -2.14
CA ALA A 64 -3.42 -4.53 -2.56
C ALA A 64 -3.35 -3.35 -3.54
N ALA A 65 -2.52 -2.33 -3.23
CA ALA A 65 -2.28 -1.19 -4.11
C ALA A 65 -1.67 -1.62 -5.46
N GLY A 66 -0.68 -2.52 -5.45
CA GLY A 66 -0.07 -3.05 -6.67
C GLY A 66 -1.04 -3.84 -7.53
N ARG A 67 -1.96 -4.60 -6.91
CA ARG A 67 -3.01 -5.34 -7.63
C ARG A 67 -4.03 -4.40 -8.26
N TRP A 68 -4.43 -3.36 -7.52
CA TRP A 68 -5.33 -2.31 -8.03
C TRP A 68 -4.69 -1.57 -9.20
N ALA A 69 -3.42 -1.17 -9.09
CA ALA A 69 -2.71 -0.53 -10.19
C ALA A 69 -2.59 -1.44 -11.42
N ARG A 70 -2.30 -2.75 -11.23
CA ARG A 70 -2.27 -3.72 -12.35
C ARG A 70 -3.62 -3.78 -13.06
N HIS A 71 -4.70 -3.88 -12.30
CA HIS A 71 -6.05 -3.92 -12.86
C HIS A 71 -6.36 -2.66 -13.69
N LEU A 72 -6.01 -1.46 -13.20
CA LEU A 72 -6.20 -0.22 -13.96
C LEU A 72 -5.37 -0.18 -15.25
N MET A 73 -4.16 -0.76 -15.24
CA MET A 73 -3.35 -0.87 -16.46
C MET A 73 -4.00 -1.84 -17.46
N ASP A 74 -4.52 -2.98 -16.98
CA ASP A 74 -5.23 -3.94 -17.82
C ASP A 74 -6.47 -3.30 -18.48
N GLU A 75 -7.27 -2.54 -17.73
CA GLU A 75 -8.43 -1.79 -18.25
C GLU A 75 -8.04 -0.74 -19.29
N ALA A 76 -6.89 -0.08 -19.11
CA ALA A 76 -6.39 0.92 -20.06
C ALA A 76 -5.90 0.28 -21.37
N ASP A 77 -5.28 -0.90 -21.29
CA ASP A 77 -4.80 -1.65 -22.45
C ASP A 77 -5.97 -2.25 -23.27
N GLU A 78 -7.09 -2.62 -22.62
CA GLU A 78 -8.30 -3.12 -23.31
C GLU A 78 -9.09 -2.03 -24.04
N GLY A 79 -8.97 -0.77 -23.61
CA GLY A 79 -9.70 0.36 -24.18
C GLY A 79 -9.08 1.01 -25.42
N THR A 80 -7.91 0.55 -25.89
CA THR A 80 -7.17 1.06 -27.06
C THR A 80 -7.15 0.08 -28.22
#